data_AF-A0A7J6VHJ3-F1
#
_entry.id   AF-A0A7J6VHJ3-F1
#
_cell.length_a   1.000
_cell.length_b   1.000
_cell.length_c   1.000
_cell.angle_alpha   90.00
_cell.angle_beta   90.00
_cell.angle_gamma   90.00
#
_symmetry.space_group_name_H-M   'P 1'
#
loop_
_entity.id
_entity.type
_entity.pdbx_description
1 polymer ?
#
loop_
_entity_poly.entity_id
_entity_poly.type
_entity_poly.pdbx_seq_one_letter_code
_entity_poly.pdbx_strand_id
1 'polypeptide(L)' 'MQVLKEAWDKEVIGNAMSRFTKKLKYTKAALIGWNKIRVGNVVTIVQEVKQTVNTIQTSPKANLLNARLIQKESKAIREL' A
#
# COMPACT_ATOMS: atom_id res chain seq x y z
N MET A 1 0.54 -17.30 -4.18
CA MET A 1 1.73 -18.21 -4.16
C MET A 1 2.27 -18.57 -5.54
N GLN A 2 1.59 -18.21 -6.64
CA GLN A 2 1.98 -18.55 -8.02
C GLN A 2 3.42 -18.16 -8.40
N VAL A 3 3.89 -16.99 -7.96
CA VAL A 3 5.27 -16.50 -8.21
C VAL A 3 6.35 -17.46 -7.65
N LEU A 4 6.08 -18.16 -6.55
CA LEU A 4 7.02 -19.12 -5.98
C LEU A 4 7.06 -20.42 -6.78
N LYS A 5 5.88 -20.88 -7.23
CA LYS A 5 5.77 -22.08 -8.06
C LYS A 5 6.50 -21.88 -9.39
N GLU A 6 6.27 -20.76 -10.06
CA GLU A 6 6.95 -20.39 -11.30
C GLU A 6 8.48 -20.29 -11.14
N ALA A 7 8.96 -19.74 -10.02
CA ALA A 7 10.39 -19.65 -9.74
C ALA A 7 11.02 -21.02 -9.41
N TRP A 8 10.28 -21.90 -8.75
CA TRP A 8 10.73 -23.23 -8.37
C TRP A 8 10.73 -24.22 -9.55
N ASP A 9 9.76 -24.08 -10.45
CA ASP A 9 9.60 -24.97 -11.61
C ASP A 9 10.57 -24.65 -12.76
N LYS A 10 11.35 -23.57 -12.65
CA LYS A 10 12.41 -23.27 -13.62
C LYS A 10 13.35 -24.46 -13.80
N GLU A 11 13.62 -24.78 -15.06
CA GLU A 11 14.62 -25.78 -15.38
C GLU A 11 16.01 -25.28 -15.01
N VAL A 12 16.77 -26.17 -14.37
CA VAL A 12 18.11 -25.85 -13.90
C VAL A 12 19.04 -27.01 -14.22
N ILE A 13 20.15 -26.70 -14.86
CA ILE A 13 21.19 -27.67 -15.24
C ILE A 13 22.25 -27.77 -14.13
N GLY A 14 22.68 -29.00 -13.86
CA GLY A 14 23.77 -29.32 -12.92
C GLY A 14 23.52 -30.59 -12.11
N ASN A 15 24.46 -30.92 -11.23
CA ASN A 15 24.27 -31.99 -10.25
C ASN A 15 23.12 -31.67 -9.26
N ALA A 16 22.65 -32.66 -8.51
CA ALA A 16 21.49 -32.52 -7.62
C ALA A 16 21.61 -31.33 -6.66
N MET A 17 22.77 -31.16 -6.02
CA MET A 17 23.01 -30.08 -5.06
C MET A 17 23.03 -28.70 -5.72
N SER A 18 23.64 -28.59 -6.91
CA SER A 18 23.66 -27.37 -7.71
C SER A 18 22.26 -26.96 -8.17
N ARG A 19 21.43 -27.92 -8.60
CA ARG A 19 20.04 -27.68 -8.98
C ARG A 19 19.23 -27.16 -7.80
N PHE A 20 19.35 -27.80 -6.64
CA PHE A 20 18.66 -27.38 -5.42
C PHE A 20 19.04 -25.95 -4.99
N THR A 21 20.34 -25.65 -4.91
CA THR A 21 20.81 -24.32 -4.51
C THR A 21 20.41 -23.22 -5.51
N LYS A 22 20.44 -23.50 -6.81
CA LYS A 22 19.98 -22.55 -7.84
C LYS A 22 18.46 -22.31 -7.77
N LYS A 23 17.65 -23.36 -7.58
CA LYS A 23 16.19 -23.22 -7.37
C LYS A 23 15.87 -22.37 -6.15
N LEU A 24 16.57 -22.60 -5.03
CA LEU A 24 16.44 -21.76 -3.83
C LEU A 24 16.80 -20.29 -4.11
N LYS A 25 17.89 -20.03 -4.85
CA LYS A 25 18.28 -18.67 -5.23
C LYS A 25 17.21 -17.98 -6.07
N TYR A 26 16.65 -18.66 -7.08
CA TYR A 26 15.58 -18.10 -7.91
C TYR A 26 14.31 -17.82 -7.11
N THR A 27 13.93 -18.74 -6.24
CA THR A 27 12.76 -18.61 -5.37
C THR A 27 12.92 -17.42 -4.42
N LYS A 28 14.09 -17.28 -3.79
CA LYS A 28 14.42 -16.13 -2.94
C LYS A 28 14.34 -14.81 -3.71
N ALA A 29 14.93 -14.74 -4.90
CA ALA A 29 14.91 -13.53 -5.73
C ALA A 29 13.48 -13.14 -6.14
N ALA A 30 12.66 -14.12 -6.53
CA ALA A 30 11.26 -13.92 -6.88
C ALA A 30 10.43 -13.41 -5.69
N LEU A 31 10.67 -13.95 -4.49
CA LEU A 31 10.03 -13.50 -3.24
C LEU A 31 10.38 -12.04 -2.92
N ILE A 32 11.66 -11.67 -3.05
CA ILE A 32 12.12 -10.30 -2.84
C ILE A 32 11.47 -9.35 -3.87
N GLY A 33 11.43 -9.74 -5.15
CA GLY A 33 10.79 -8.94 -6.20
C GLY A 33 9.30 -8.74 -5.94
N TRP A 34 8.58 -9.82 -5.61
CA TRP A 34 7.17 -9.76 -5.27
C TRP A 34 6.91 -8.87 -4.05
N ASN A 35 7.74 -8.98 -3.02
CA ASN A 35 7.62 -8.17 -1.82
C ASN A 35 7.89 -6.68 -2.11
N LYS A 36 8.87 -6.36 -2.96
CA LYS A 36 9.13 -4.98 -3.40
C LYS A 36 7.95 -4.39 -4.16
N ILE A 37 7.30 -5.16 -5.04
CA ILE A 37 6.11 -4.71 -5.76
C ILE A 37 4.97 -4.47 -4.77
N ARG A 38 4.70 -5.42 -3.87
CA ARG A 38 3.62 -5.31 -2.90
C ARG A 38 3.83 -4.19 -1.89
N VAL A 39 4.98 -4.16 -1.21
CA VAL A 39 5.28 -3.19 -0.13
C VAL A 39 5.67 -1.83 -0.70
N GLY A 40 6.39 -1.79 -1.82
CA GLY A 40 6.67 -0.54 -2.54
C GLY A 40 5.38 0.16 -2.93
N ASN A 41 4.38 -0.59 -3.42
CA ASN A 41 3.06 -0.05 -3.70
C ASN A 41 2.32 0.44 -2.46
N VAL A 42 2.55 -0.09 -1.26
CA VAL A 42 1.88 0.40 -0.05
C VAL A 42 2.28 1.85 0.24
N VAL A 43 3.54 2.22 0.06
CA VAL A 43 3.98 3.61 0.26
C VAL A 43 3.30 4.54 -0.75
N THR A 44 3.22 4.13 -2.01
CA THR A 44 2.53 4.88 -3.08
C THR A 44 1.03 5.00 -2.81
N ILE A 45 0.37 3.91 -2.43
CA ILE A 45 -1.05 3.88 -2.05
C ILE A 45 -1.31 4.79 -0.85
N VAL A 46 -0.47 4.73 0.19
CA VAL A 46 -0.60 5.60 1.36
C VAL A 46 -0.43 7.07 0.97
N GLN A 47 0.48 7.38 0.06
CA GLN A 47 0.69 8.74 -0.45
C GLN A 47 -0.52 9.23 -1.26
N GLU A 48 -1.07 8.40 -2.14
CA GLU A 48 -2.28 8.70 -2.92
C GLU A 48 -3.50 8.90 -2.01
N VAL A 49 -3.67 8.05 -0.99
CA VAL A 49 -4.73 8.20 0.02
C VAL A 49 -4.56 9.50 0.79
N LYS A 50 -3.33 9.84 1.22
CA LYS A 50 -3.05 11.12 1.89
C LYS A 50 -3.38 12.32 1.01
N GLN A 51 -3.02 12.26 -0.28
CA GLN A 51 -3.37 13.32 -1.23
C GLN A 51 -4.88 13.46 -1.38
N THR A 52 -5.60 12.35 -1.53
CA THR A 52 -7.06 12.32 -1.62
C THR A 52 -7.72 12.91 -0.38
N VAL A 53 -7.26 12.54 0.82
CA VAL A 53 -7.74 13.09 2.09
C VAL A 53 -7.48 14.60 2.17
N ASN A 54 -6.29 15.06 1.79
CA ASN A 54 -5.96 16.48 1.75
C ASN A 54 -6.86 17.25 0.78
N THR A 55 -7.14 16.71 -0.41
CA THR A 55 -8.06 17.32 -1.36
C THR A 55 -9.48 17.42 -0.80
N ILE A 56 -9.96 16.40 -0.08
CA ILE A 56 -11.29 16.41 0.55
C ILE A 56 -11.33 17.47 1.67
N GLN A 57 -10.31 17.53 2.53
CA GLN A 57 -10.21 18.48 3.63
C GLN A 57 -10.08 19.94 3.16
N THR A 58 -9.33 20.16 2.08
CA THR A 58 -9.18 21.49 1.48
C THR A 58 -10.33 21.88 0.56
N SER A 59 -11.27 20.97 0.29
CA SER A 59 -12.43 21.29 -0.55
C SER A 59 -13.30 22.36 0.14
N PRO A 60 -13.76 23.39 -0.59
CA PRO A 60 -14.52 24.50 -0.01
C PRO A 60 -15.80 24.06 0.73
N LYS A 61 -16.42 22.95 0.29
CA LYS A 61 -17.64 22.41 0.89
C LYS A 61 -17.41 21.87 2.31
N ALA A 62 -16.26 21.23 2.57
CA ALA A 62 -15.92 20.73 3.90
C ALA A 62 -15.68 21.88 4.89
N ASN A 63 -14.96 22.92 4.46
CA ASN A 63 -14.74 24.13 5.27
C ASN A 63 -16.03 24.90 5.56
N LEU A 64 -16.93 25.04 4.58
CA LEU A 64 -18.22 25.70 4.77
C LEU A 64 -19.15 24.94 5.73
N LEU A 65 -19.15 23.60 5.67
CA LEU A 65 -19.92 22.77 6.60
C LEU A 65 -19.36 22.85 8.02
N ASN A 66 -18.04 22.77 8.18
CA ASN A 66 -17.39 22.92 9.48
C ASN A 66 -17.64 24.31 10.08
N ALA A 67 -17.53 25.38 9.29
CA ALA A 67 -17.81 26.73 9.76
C ALA A 67 -19.27 26.91 10.23
N ARG A 68 -20.24 26.30 9.51
CA ARG A 68 -21.66 26.32 9.91
C ARG A 68 -21.94 25.51 11.17
N LEU A 69 -21.26 24.38 11.36
CA LEU A 69 -21.37 23.57 12.58
C LEU A 69 -20.84 24.34 13.80
N ILE A 70 -19.65 24.93 13.69
CA ILE A 70 -19.05 25.75 14.75
C ILE A 70 -19.96 26.91 15.14
N GLN A 71 -20.60 27.57 14.16
CA GLN A 71 -21.57 28.64 14.43
C GLN A 71 -22.82 28.13 15.16
N LYS A 72 -23.36 26.96 14.79
CA LYS A 72 -24.51 26.35 15.48
C LYS A 72 -24.17 25.98 16.92
N GLU A 73 -23.02 25.36 17.15
CA GLU A 73 -22.56 24.98 18.50
C GLU A 73 -22.34 26.22 19.37
N SER A 74 -21.67 27.24 18.83
CA SER A 74 -21.44 28.50 19.54
C SER A 74 -22.74 29.22 19.91
N LYS A 75 -23.77 29.12 19.06
CA LYS A 75 -25.09 29.68 19.33
C LYS A 75 -25.82 28.88 20.41
N ALA A 76 -25.82 27.56 20.32
CA ALA A 76 -26.44 26.68 21.32
C ALA A 76 -25.80 26.85 22.71
N ILE A 77 -24.49 27.08 22.80
CA ILE A 77 -23.79 27.33 24.07
C ILE A 77 -24.16 28.69 24.68
N ARG A 78 -24.47 29.71 23.87
CA ARG A 78 -24.89 31.04 24.38
C ARG A 78 -26.34 31.09 24.82
N GLU A 79 -27.16 30.16 24.35
CA GLU A 79 -28.59 30.06 24.66
C GLU A 79 -28.89 29.09 25.83
N LEU A 80 -27.83 28.49 26.42
CA LEU A 80 -27.84 27.75 27.68
C LEU A 80 -27.45 28.67 28.85
#